data_AF-A0A959KWK9-F1
#
_entry.id   AF-A0A959KWK9-F1
#
_cell.length_a   1.000
_cell.length_b   1.000
_cell.length_c   1.000
_cell.angle_alpha   90.00
_cell.angle_beta   90.00
_cell.angle_gamma   90.00
#
_symmetry.space_group_name_H-M   'P 1'
#
loop_
_entity.id
_entity.type
_entity.pdbx_description
1 polymer ?
#
loop_
_entity_poly.entity_id
_entity_poly.type
_entity_poly.pdbx_seq_one_letter_code
_entity_poly.pdbx_strand_id
1 'polypeptide(L)'
;LASRQTPQGLDEMFMVNYLAGFYLINRLLSRKLIREDHSLPARIIIVSSESHRNPASFEWEKFGEYEPYGIKDTVARYGYTKMLLTTFARELSRRLEQAGRPIVVRSLCPGPVNS
;
A
#
# COMPACT_ATOMS: atom_id res chain seq x y z
N LEU A 1 18.79 -7.21 11.48
CA LEU A 1 17.44 -7.55 11.01
C LEU A 1 17.57 -8.28 9.68
N ALA A 2 17.23 -9.57 9.67
CA ALA A 2 17.15 -10.37 8.46
C ALA A 2 15.70 -10.31 7.93
N SER A 3 15.52 -10.48 6.63
CA SER A 3 14.20 -10.69 6.00
C SER A 3 13.43 -11.84 6.67
N ARG A 4 12.11 -11.72 6.84
CA ARG A 4 11.24 -12.80 7.34
C ARG A 4 10.20 -13.18 6.28
N GLN A 5 10.06 -14.48 6.04
CA GLN A 5 9.00 -15.05 5.22
C GLN A 5 7.77 -15.36 6.09
N THR A 6 6.58 -15.00 5.61
CA THR A 6 5.31 -15.34 6.27
C THR A 6 4.93 -16.80 6.00
N PRO A 7 4.00 -17.41 6.78
CA PRO A 7 3.49 -18.76 6.48
C PRO A 7 2.85 -18.91 5.10
N GLN A 8 2.44 -17.80 4.47
CA GLN A 8 1.89 -17.78 3.11
C GLN A 8 2.97 -17.74 2.02
N GLY A 9 4.26 -17.76 2.41
CA GLY A 9 5.39 -17.72 1.49
C GLY A 9 5.79 -16.33 1.02
N LEU A 10 5.22 -15.26 1.58
CA LEU A 10 5.45 -13.87 1.17
C LEU A 10 6.51 -13.19 2.04
N ASP A 11 7.13 -12.13 1.53
CA ASP A 11 7.89 -11.20 2.39
C ASP A 11 6.94 -10.51 3.39
N GLU A 12 7.37 -10.45 4.65
CA GLU A 12 6.56 -9.83 5.69
C GLU A 12 6.31 -8.34 5.46
N MET A 13 7.33 -7.56 5.08
CA MET A 13 7.15 -6.14 4.85
C MET A 13 6.17 -5.91 3.72
N PHE A 14 6.26 -6.69 2.64
CA PHE A 14 5.28 -6.69 1.56
C PHE A 14 3.87 -7.01 2.04
N MET A 15 3.72 -8.09 2.82
CA MET A 15 2.43 -8.52 3.36
C MET A 15 1.79 -7.44 4.23
N VAL A 16 2.54 -6.90 5.20
CA VAL A 16 2.03 -5.94 6.19
C VAL A 16 1.83 -4.55 5.58
N ASN A 17 2.82 -4.02 4.85
CA ASN A 17 2.79 -2.65 4.37
C ASN A 17 1.92 -2.44 3.13
N TYR A 18 1.72 -3.49 2.32
CA TYR A 18 1.01 -3.38 1.05
C TYR A 18 -0.18 -4.34 0.97
N LEU A 19 0.07 -5.66 0.98
CA LEU A 19 -0.96 -6.63 0.57
C LEU A 19 -2.16 -6.67 1.52
N ALA A 20 -1.94 -6.61 2.83
CA ALA A 20 -3.01 -6.63 3.82
C ALA A 20 -3.94 -5.42 3.66
N GLY A 21 -3.37 -4.21 3.50
CA GLY A 21 -4.13 -2.99 3.27
C GLY A 21 -4.88 -3.00 1.93
N PHE A 22 -4.20 -3.42 0.86
CA PHE A 22 -4.81 -3.63 -0.46
C PHE A 22 -6.02 -4.57 -0.36
N TYR A 23 -5.84 -5.74 0.26
CA TYR A 23 -6.88 -6.74 0.38
C TYR A 23 -8.05 -6.23 1.22
N LEU A 24 -7.78 -5.67 2.41
CA LEU A 24 -8.81 -5.13 3.30
C LEU A 24 -9.69 -4.10 2.59
N ILE A 25 -9.08 -3.10 1.95
CA ILE A 25 -9.81 -2.03 1.26
C ILE A 25 -10.68 -2.60 0.14
N ASN A 26 -10.14 -3.49 -0.69
CA ASN A 26 -10.91 -4.15 -1.75
C ASN A 26 -12.07 -4.97 -1.18
N ARG A 27 -11.89 -5.67 -0.04
CA ARG A 27 -12.97 -6.43 0.61
C ARG A 27 -14.05 -5.51 1.15
N LEU A 28 -13.71 -4.42 1.83
CA LEU A 28 -14.67 -3.43 2.33
C LEU A 28 -15.50 -2.83 1.18
N LEU A 29 -14.84 -2.47 0.07
CA LEU A 29 -15.51 -1.95 -1.13
C LEU A 29 -16.43 -3.00 -1.76
N SER A 30 -15.96 -4.24 -1.94
CA SER A 30 -16.74 -5.32 -2.56
C SER A 30 -17.99 -5.70 -1.76
N ARG A 31 -17.91 -5.59 -0.43
CA ARG A 31 -19.02 -5.89 0.49
C ARG A 31 -19.91 -4.67 0.77
N LYS A 32 -19.67 -3.53 0.11
CA LYS A 32 -20.40 -2.26 0.32
C LYS A 32 -20.42 -1.81 1.78
N LEU A 33 -19.29 -1.98 2.48
CA LEU A 33 -19.14 -1.63 3.90
C LEU A 33 -18.63 -0.19 4.11
N ILE A 34 -18.42 0.56 3.03
CA ILE A 34 -18.04 1.98 3.07
C ILE A 34 -19.26 2.79 2.65
N ARG A 35 -19.61 3.79 3.45
CA ARG A 35 -20.72 4.70 3.14
C ARG A 35 -20.46 5.42 1.81
N GLU A 36 -21.45 5.43 0.93
CA GLU A 36 -21.42 6.16 -0.34
C GLU A 36 -22.47 7.25 -0.31
N ASP A 37 -22.06 8.45 0.08
CA ASP A 37 -22.90 9.64 0.19
C ASP A 37 -22.18 10.83 -0.44
N HIS A 38 -22.77 11.40 -1.50
CA HIS A 38 -22.19 12.54 -2.23
C HIS A 38 -22.16 13.82 -1.40
N SER A 39 -23.06 13.98 -0.41
CA SER A 39 -23.07 15.13 0.49
C SER A 39 -22.00 15.04 1.57
N LEU A 40 -21.60 13.80 1.95
CA LEU A 40 -20.55 13.54 2.92
C LEU A 40 -19.64 12.38 2.48
N PRO A 41 -18.76 12.61 1.48
CA PRO A 41 -17.91 11.56 0.91
C PRO A 41 -17.05 10.87 1.97
N ALA A 42 -17.03 9.54 1.94
CA ALA A 42 -16.15 8.76 2.80
C ALA A 42 -14.68 8.98 2.39
N ARG A 43 -13.75 8.75 3.32
CA ARG A 43 -12.32 8.94 3.08
C ARG A 43 -11.54 7.68 3.38
N ILE A 44 -10.64 7.32 2.48
CA ILE A 44 -9.62 6.29 2.69
C ILE A 44 -8.27 7.02 2.73
N ILE A 45 -7.65 7.06 3.90
CA ILE A 45 -6.35 7.72 4.11
C ILE A 45 -5.28 6.64 4.27
N ILE A 46 -4.31 6.65 3.36
CA ILE A 46 -3.21 5.69 3.31
C ILE A 46 -1.92 6.35 3.80
N VAL A 47 -1.31 5.79 4.84
CA VAL A 47 -0.06 6.31 5.40
C VAL A 47 1.15 5.69 4.67
N SER A 48 1.78 6.52 3.84
CA SER A 48 3.00 6.20 3.11
C SER A 48 4.24 6.74 3.85
N SER A 49 5.37 6.85 3.14
CA SER A 49 6.65 7.34 3.66
C SER A 49 7.45 7.98 2.52
N GLU A 50 8.35 8.93 2.80
CA GLU A 50 9.23 9.52 1.79
C GLU A 50 10.05 8.46 1.04
N SER A 51 10.33 7.32 1.65
CA SER A 51 11.03 6.19 1.03
C SER A 51 10.34 5.62 -0.22
N HIS A 52 9.08 5.97 -0.49
CA HIS A 52 8.38 5.60 -1.73
C HIS A 52 9.07 6.12 -3.00
N ARG A 53 9.94 7.14 -2.89
CA ARG A 53 10.69 7.70 -4.03
C ARG A 53 12.01 6.98 -4.33
N ASN A 54 12.45 6.09 -3.44
CA ASN A 54 13.75 5.41 -3.56
C ASN A 54 13.79 4.33 -4.67
N PRO A 55 12.75 3.50 -4.86
CA PRO A 55 12.79 2.47 -5.89
C PRO A 55 12.81 3.10 -7.29
N ALA A 56 13.66 2.58 -8.17
CA ALA A 56 13.77 3.08 -9.54
C ALA A 56 12.60 2.64 -10.43
N SER A 57 12.02 1.46 -10.16
CA SER A 57 10.97 0.88 -10.99
C SER A 57 10.16 -0.17 -10.24
N PHE A 58 9.09 -0.63 -10.88
CA PHE A 58 8.29 -1.74 -10.42
C PHE A 58 8.95 -3.07 -10.83
N GLU A 59 9.19 -3.96 -9.86
CA GLU A 59 9.67 -5.33 -10.10
C GLU A 59 8.47 -6.20 -10.52
N TRP A 60 8.20 -6.31 -11.83
CA TRP A 60 7.02 -7.01 -12.35
C TRP A 60 7.11 -8.53 -12.21
N GLU A 61 8.29 -9.07 -12.48
CA GLU A 61 8.55 -10.51 -12.55
C GLU A 61 8.58 -11.14 -11.16
N LYS A 62 8.93 -10.36 -10.14
CA LYS A 62 9.13 -10.81 -8.76
C LYS A 62 8.04 -10.31 -7.80
N PHE A 63 6.92 -9.84 -8.34
CA PHE A 63 5.91 -9.18 -7.54
C PHE A 63 5.30 -10.13 -6.50
N GLY A 64 5.58 -9.87 -5.22
CA GLY A 64 5.11 -10.69 -4.11
C GLY A 64 5.93 -11.96 -3.88
N GLU A 65 7.01 -12.17 -4.61
CA GLU A 65 7.94 -13.26 -4.35
C GLU A 65 8.81 -12.94 -3.12
N TYR A 66 9.03 -13.95 -2.28
CA TYR A 66 9.97 -13.83 -1.18
C TYR A 66 11.40 -14.07 -1.68
N GLU A 67 12.26 -13.08 -1.47
CA GLU A 67 13.70 -13.20 -1.64
C GLU A 67 14.40 -12.86 -0.32
N PRO A 68 15.34 -13.68 0.18
CA PRO A 68 16.07 -13.35 1.38
C PRO A 68 16.95 -12.11 1.18
N TYR A 69 16.96 -11.20 2.15
CA TYR A 69 17.78 -9.98 2.11
C TYR A 69 18.34 -9.59 3.47
N GLY A 70 19.43 -8.83 3.43
CA GLY A 70 20.15 -8.38 4.63
C GLY A 70 19.73 -7.00 5.12
N ILE A 71 20.38 -6.56 6.19
CA ILE A 71 20.17 -5.23 6.80
C ILE A 71 20.37 -4.11 5.78
N LYS A 72 21.38 -4.26 4.90
CA LYS A 72 21.75 -3.25 3.90
C LYS A 72 20.61 -2.97 2.90
N ASP A 73 19.78 -3.97 2.62
CA ASP A 73 18.70 -3.88 1.64
C ASP A 73 17.35 -3.55 2.27
N THR A 74 17.26 -3.57 3.61
CA THR A 74 16.00 -3.43 4.34
C THR A 74 15.31 -2.10 4.03
N VAL A 75 16.07 -1.00 3.94
CA VAL A 75 15.52 0.33 3.61
C VAL A 75 15.01 0.38 2.17
N ALA A 76 15.73 -0.27 1.23
CA ALA A 76 15.32 -0.34 -0.16
C ALA A 76 14.02 -1.15 -0.32
N ARG A 77 13.94 -2.32 0.33
CA ARG A 77 12.73 -3.17 0.34
C ARG A 77 11.55 -2.47 1.02
N TYR A 78 11.77 -1.78 2.13
CA TYR A 78 10.75 -0.94 2.75
C TYR A 78 10.25 0.15 1.78
N GLY A 79 11.17 0.87 1.13
CA GLY A 79 10.84 1.88 0.11
C GLY A 79 10.01 1.31 -1.03
N TYR A 80 10.36 0.11 -1.51
CA TYR A 80 9.58 -0.62 -2.52
C TYR A 80 8.14 -0.85 -2.07
N THR A 81 7.91 -1.35 -0.85
CA THR A 81 6.54 -1.55 -0.34
C THR A 81 5.74 -0.25 -0.24
N LYS A 82 6.40 0.88 0.06
CA LYS A 82 5.76 2.20 0.11
C LYS A 82 5.48 2.79 -1.27
N MET A 83 6.33 2.52 -2.27
CA MET A 83 6.02 2.80 -3.67
C MET A 83 4.77 2.04 -4.11
N LEU A 84 4.70 0.73 -3.86
CA LEU A 84 3.52 -0.09 -4.18
C LEU A 84 2.24 0.47 -3.56
N LEU A 85 2.31 0.82 -2.27
CA LEU A 85 1.18 1.37 -1.52
C LEU A 85 0.71 2.73 -2.09
N THR A 86 1.63 3.63 -2.44
CA THR A 86 1.30 4.93 -3.06
C THR A 86 0.71 4.73 -4.45
N THR A 87 1.26 3.82 -5.26
CA THR A 87 0.72 3.48 -6.58
C THR A 87 -0.70 2.93 -6.47
N PHE A 88 -0.95 2.04 -5.51
CA PHE A 88 -2.29 1.54 -5.22
C PHE A 88 -3.26 2.67 -4.82
N ALA A 89 -2.84 3.60 -3.95
CA ALA A 89 -3.67 4.74 -3.55
C ALA A 89 -4.13 5.57 -4.76
N ARG A 90 -3.20 5.86 -5.69
CA ARG A 90 -3.48 6.60 -6.93
C ARG A 90 -4.44 5.85 -7.83
N GLU A 91 -4.16 4.57 -8.08
CA GLU A 91 -4.99 3.74 -8.95
C GLU A 91 -6.40 3.53 -8.38
N LEU A 92 -6.51 3.37 -7.05
CA LEU A 92 -7.80 3.26 -6.38
C LEU A 92 -8.61 4.55 -6.52
N SER A 93 -8.00 5.73 -6.30
CA SER A 93 -8.67 7.03 -6.49
C SER A 93 -9.23 7.13 -7.91
N ARG A 94 -8.38 6.86 -8.91
CA ARG A 94 -8.74 6.92 -10.33
C ARG A 94 -9.94 6.02 -10.66
N ARG A 95 -9.96 4.77 -10.16
CA ARG A 95 -11.06 3.83 -10.40
C ARG A 95 -12.35 4.25 -9.71
N LEU A 96 -12.28 4.74 -8.48
CA LEU A 96 -13.48 5.18 -7.73
C LEU A 96 -14.09 6.42 -8.36
N GLU A 97 -13.25 7.37 -8.79
CA GLU A 97 -13.65 8.57 -9.52
C GLU A 97 -14.33 8.21 -10.85
N GLN A 98 -13.71 7.32 -11.65
CA GLN A 98 -14.32 6.85 -12.91
C GLN A 98 -15.63 6.10 -12.72
N ALA A 99 -15.79 5.41 -11.59
CA ALA A 99 -17.03 4.74 -11.23
C ALA A 99 -18.08 5.69 -10.60
N GLY A 100 -17.78 6.98 -10.45
CA GLY A 100 -18.67 7.95 -9.83
C GLY A 100 -18.93 7.72 -8.34
N ARG A 101 -18.07 6.96 -7.65
CA ARG A 101 -18.28 6.61 -6.24
C ARG A 101 -17.80 7.75 -5.33
N PRO A 102 -18.60 8.23 -4.36
CA PRO A 102 -18.25 9.34 -3.48
C PRO A 102 -17.31 8.92 -2.35
N ILE A 103 -16.13 8.39 -2.72
CA ILE A 103 -15.09 7.93 -1.81
C ILE A 103 -13.79 8.61 -2.21
N VAL A 104 -13.23 9.42 -1.32
CA VAL A 104 -11.99 10.16 -1.54
C VAL A 104 -10.81 9.35 -1.03
N VAL A 105 -9.84 9.04 -1.89
CA VAL A 105 -8.59 8.38 -1.51
C VAL A 105 -7.48 9.40 -1.45
N ARG A 106 -6.70 9.39 -0.36
CA ARG A 106 -5.50 10.23 -0.21
C ARG A 106 -4.38 9.39 0.39
N SER A 107 -3.17 9.63 -0.08
CA SER A 107 -1.95 9.14 0.56
C SER A 107 -1.21 10.32 1.20
N LEU A 108 -0.66 10.12 2.39
CA LEU A 108 0.20 11.11 3.04
C LEU A 108 1.51 10.48 3.49
N CYS A 109 2.54 11.30 3.64
CA CYS A 109 3.75 10.96 4.35
C CYS A 109 3.76 11.74 5.67
N PRO A 110 3.88 11.08 6.83
CA PRO A 110 3.81 11.76 8.12
C PRO A 110 5.11 12.50 8.48
N GLY A 111 6.17 12.37 7.67
CA GLY A 111 7.51 12.83 8.02
C GLY A 111 8.15 11.99 9.11
N PRO A 112 9.29 12.43 9.67
CA PRO A 112 9.89 11.80 10.85
C PRO A 112 8.96 11.93 12.05
N VAL A 113 8.60 10.81 12.67
CA VAL A 113 7.72 10.75 13.84
C VAL A 113 8.45 10.00 14.95
N ASN A 114 8.40 10.52 16.17
CA ASN A 114 8.82 9.78 17.36
C ASN A 114 7.61 8.98 17.86
N SER A 115 7.56 7.71 17.46
CA SER A 115 6.45 6.78 17.68
C SER A 115 6.76 5.77 18.76
#